data_AF-A0A0Q1B7H5-F1
#
_entry.id   AF-A0A0Q1B7H5-F1
#
_cell.length_a   1.000
_cell.length_b   1.000
_cell.length_c   1.000
_cell.angle_alpha   90.00
_cell.angle_beta   90.00
_cell.angle_gamma   90.00
#
_symmetry.space_group_name_H-M   'P 1'
#
loop_
_entity.id
_entity.type
_entity.pdbx_description
1 polymer ?
#
loop_
_entity_poly.entity_id
_entity_poly.type
_entity_poly.pdbx_seq_one_letter_code
_entity_poly.pdbx_strand_id
1 'polypeptide(L)'
;MIFAWIGAIAGGIIGVTGGIIGTYYSIKNTGSPRERAFMIRISILFWIVMIVFSGLLLFLPSPYRYFIWLPYSVVLFLFIRLGNKKQQKIREQEQENKFPY
;
A
#
# COMPACT_ATOMS: atom_id res chain seq x y z
N MET A 1 -3.93 -20.30 24.21
CA MET A 1 -3.36 -18.94 24.41
C MET A 1 -2.02 -18.76 23.71
N ILE A 2 -1.04 -19.66 23.87
CA ILE A 2 0.31 -19.57 23.25
C ILE A 2 0.28 -19.44 21.71
N PHE A 3 -0.59 -20.22 21.03
CA PHE A 3 -0.72 -20.21 19.57
C PHE A 3 -1.21 -18.87 19.00
N ALA A 4 -2.02 -18.12 19.76
CA ALA A 4 -2.51 -16.81 19.32
C ALA A 4 -1.37 -15.77 19.28
N TRP A 5 -0.46 -15.82 20.25
CA TRP A 5 0.73 -14.96 20.28
C TRP A 5 1.71 -15.31 19.17
N ILE A 6 1.94 -16.61 18.92
CA ILE A 6 2.78 -17.07 17.82
C ILE A 6 2.20 -16.62 16.47
N GLY A 7 0.89 -16.77 16.28
CA GLY A 7 0.19 -16.32 15.07
C GLY A 7 0.28 -14.81 14.87
N ALA A 8 0.14 -14.02 15.94
CA ALA A 8 0.29 -12.56 15.88
C ALA A 8 1.71 -12.13 15.50
N ILE A 9 2.74 -12.75 16.11
CA ILE A 9 4.15 -12.43 15.84
C ILE A 9 4.53 -12.86 14.43
N ALA A 10 4.23 -14.11 14.05
CA ALA A 10 4.54 -14.64 12.73
C ALA A 10 3.81 -13.86 11.63
N GLY A 11 2.52 -13.57 11.83
CA GLY A 11 1.72 -12.76 10.91
C GLY A 11 2.26 -11.34 10.75
N GLY A 12 2.68 -10.70 11.85
CA GLY A 12 3.30 -9.38 11.82
C GLY A 12 4.61 -9.36 11.02
N ILE A 13 5.51 -10.32 11.27
CA ILE A 13 6.79 -10.43 10.56
C ILE A 13 6.55 -10.66 9.06
N ILE A 14 5.68 -11.60 8.71
CA ILE A 14 5.38 -11.92 7.31
C ILE A 14 4.74 -10.71 6.62
N GLY A 15 3.79 -10.04 7.27
CA GLY A 15 3.10 -8.88 6.73
C GLY A 15 4.04 -7.70 6.47
N VAL A 16 4.91 -7.38 7.44
CA VAL A 16 5.90 -6.30 7.30
C VAL A 16 6.92 -6.64 6.21
N THR A 17 7.45 -7.87 6.23
CA THR A 17 8.45 -8.30 5.23
C THR A 17 7.87 -8.27 3.82
N GLY A 18 6.65 -8.78 3.62
CA GLY A 18 5.95 -8.70 2.35
C GLY A 18 5.71 -7.25 1.90
N GLY A 19 5.32 -6.37 2.82
CA GLY A 19 5.13 -4.94 2.54
C GLY A 19 6.43 -4.24 2.10
N ILE A 20 7.54 -4.53 2.77
CA ILE A 20 8.86 -3.95 2.45
C ILE A 20 9.33 -4.43 1.08
N ILE A 21 9.27 -5.74 0.84
CA ILE A 21 9.67 -6.35 -0.43
C ILE A 21 8.82 -5.79 -1.57
N GLY A 22 7.49 -5.78 -1.40
CA GLY A 22 6.56 -5.22 -2.40
C GLY A 22 6.86 -3.75 -2.71
N THR A 23 7.09 -2.93 -1.68
CA THR A 23 7.47 -1.52 -1.84
C THR A 23 8.80 -1.37 -2.59
N TYR A 24 9.80 -2.16 -2.23
CA TYR A 24 11.13 -2.13 -2.86
C TYR A 24 11.06 -2.47 -4.34
N TYR A 25 10.39 -3.57 -4.71
CA TYR A 25 10.22 -3.95 -6.12
C TYR A 25 9.38 -2.92 -6.88
N SER A 26 8.35 -2.36 -6.24
CA SER A 26 7.51 -1.32 -6.81
C SER A 26 8.32 -0.08 -7.18
N ILE A 27 9.23 0.39 -6.31
CA ILE A 27 10.10 1.53 -6.59
C ILE A 27 11.22 1.15 -7.59
N LYS A 28 11.85 -0.02 -7.44
CA LYS A 28 12.98 -0.43 -8.30
C LYS A 28 12.57 -0.61 -9.75
N ASN A 29 11.36 -1.09 -10.01
CA ASN A 29 10.86 -1.36 -11.35
C ASN A 29 10.37 -0.10 -12.10
N THR A 30 10.34 1.06 -11.44
CA THR A 30 9.99 2.32 -12.11
C THR A 30 11.15 2.88 -12.91
N GLY A 31 10.84 3.32 -14.13
CA GLY A 31 11.82 3.65 -15.16
C GLY A 31 12.36 5.07 -15.07
N SER A 32 11.72 5.95 -14.30
CA SER A 32 12.06 7.38 -14.26
C SER A 32 12.10 7.97 -12.85
N PRO A 33 12.88 9.06 -12.64
CA PRO A 33 12.93 9.76 -11.35
C PRO A 33 11.58 10.32 -10.88
N ARG A 34 10.71 10.74 -11.81
CA ARG A 34 9.39 11.31 -11.49
C ARG A 34 8.39 10.22 -11.09
N GLU A 35 8.39 9.09 -11.80
CA GLU A 35 7.59 7.91 -11.42
C GLU A 35 8.03 7.38 -10.05
N ARG A 36 9.34 7.32 -9.78
CA ARG A 36 9.91 6.94 -8.47
C ARG A 36 9.41 7.83 -7.33
N ALA A 37 9.47 9.14 -7.50
CA ALA A 37 9.02 10.09 -6.48
C ALA A 37 7.51 9.94 -6.18
N PHE A 38 6.70 9.68 -7.21
CA PHE A 38 5.28 9.37 -7.02
C PHE A 38 5.08 8.06 -6.26
N MET A 39 5.78 6.99 -6.64
CA MET A 39 5.68 5.69 -5.98
C MET A 39 6.10 5.76 -4.51
N ILE A 40 7.18 6.48 -4.17
CA ILE A 40 7.61 6.68 -2.77
C ILE A 40 6.48 7.34 -1.96
N ARG A 41 5.84 8.41 -2.48
CA ARG A 41 4.73 9.09 -1.79
C ARG A 41 3.54 8.17 -1.57
N ILE A 42 3.18 7.37 -2.57
CA ILE A 42 2.09 6.40 -2.51
C ILE A 42 2.41 5.28 -1.52
N SER A 43 3.64 4.76 -1.51
CA SER A 43 4.07 3.75 -0.54
C SER A 43 4.02 4.27 0.89
N ILE A 44 4.48 5.51 1.15
CA ILE A 44 4.37 6.12 2.48
C ILE A 44 2.90 6.22 2.91
N LEU A 45 2.01 6.71 2.04
CA LEU A 45 0.57 6.77 2.32
C LEU A 45 -0.01 5.38 2.62
N PHE A 46 0.38 4.36 1.86
CA PHE A 46 -0.06 2.99 2.09
C PHE A 46 0.39 2.46 3.45
N TRP A 47 1.66 2.67 3.83
CA TRP A 47 2.16 2.30 5.15
C TRP A 47 1.44 3.02 6.29
N ILE A 48 1.15 4.31 6.14
CA ILE A 48 0.35 5.07 7.13
C ILE A 48 -1.04 4.45 7.28
N VAL A 49 -1.74 4.18 6.17
CA VAL A 49 -3.08 3.55 6.21
C VAL A 49 -3.01 2.18 6.88
N MET A 50 -2.00 1.37 6.58
CA MET A 50 -1.81 0.05 7.19
C MET A 50 -1.57 0.12 8.70
N ILE A 51 -0.75 1.06 9.16
CA ILE A 51 -0.48 1.29 10.59
C ILE A 51 -1.75 1.78 11.29
N VAL A 52 -2.44 2.75 10.71
CA VAL A 52 -3.69 3.30 11.26
C VAL A 52 -4.77 2.22 11.34
N PHE A 53 -4.96 1.43 10.28
CA PHE A 53 -5.92 0.31 10.26
C PHE A 53 -5.58 -0.75 11.31
N SER A 54 -4.30 -1.11 11.44
CA SER A 54 -3.84 -2.08 12.44
C SER A 54 -4.04 -1.55 13.87
N GLY A 55 -3.75 -0.27 14.12
CA GLY A 55 -4.01 0.38 15.41
C GLY A 55 -5.49 0.43 15.75
N LEU A 56 -6.34 0.79 14.79
CA LEU A 56 -7.80 0.76 14.93
C LEU A 56 -8.32 -0.64 15.26
N LEU A 57 -7.82 -1.68 14.58
CA LEU A 57 -8.20 -3.07 14.85
C LEU A 57 -7.86 -3.52 16.28
N LEU A 58 -6.80 -2.97 16.88
CA LEU A 58 -6.37 -3.28 18.26
C LEU A 58 -7.14 -2.46 19.31
N PHE A 59 -7.50 -1.22 18.99
CA PHE A 59 -8.21 -0.33 19.92
C PHE A 59 -9.73 -0.50 19.92
N LEU A 60 -10.35 -0.92 18.80
CA LEU A 60 -11.81 -1.02 18.72
C LEU A 60 -12.34 -2.33 19.32
N PRO A 61 -13.27 -2.28 20.30
CA PRO A 61 -13.95 -3.46 20.80
C PRO A 61 -14.91 -4.06 19.75
N SER A 62 -15.14 -5.37 19.85
CA SER A 62 -16.17 -6.06 19.07
C SER A 62 -17.55 -5.47 19.38
N PRO A 63 -18.44 -5.21 18.40
CA PRO A 63 -18.37 -5.58 16.98
C PRO A 63 -17.83 -4.50 16.03
N TYR A 64 -17.46 -3.32 16.55
CA TYR A 64 -17.05 -2.18 15.72
C TYR A 64 -15.87 -2.47 14.80
N ARG A 65 -15.01 -3.41 15.21
CA ARG A 65 -13.91 -3.94 14.42
C ARG A 65 -14.32 -4.45 13.03
N TYR A 66 -15.50 -5.06 12.91
CA TYR A 66 -16.01 -5.58 11.63
C TYR A 66 -16.47 -4.45 10.70
N PHE A 67 -17.03 -3.37 11.24
CA PHE A 67 -17.46 -2.24 10.43
C PHE A 67 -16.30 -1.50 9.78
N ILE A 68 -15.08 -1.54 10.33
CA ILE A 68 -13.89 -0.92 9.73
C ILE A 68 -13.43 -1.64 8.46
N TRP A 69 -13.76 -2.93 8.29
CA TRP A 69 -13.41 -3.67 7.08
C TRP A 69 -14.09 -3.13 5.82
N LEU A 70 -15.33 -2.64 5.95
CA LEU A 70 -16.06 -2.01 4.84
C LEU A 70 -15.33 -0.78 4.27
N PRO A 71 -15.09 0.30 5.03
CA PRO A 71 -14.37 1.46 4.53
C PRO A 71 -12.94 1.11 4.12
N TYR A 72 -12.27 0.20 4.84
CA TYR A 72 -10.92 -0.24 4.47
C TYR A 72 -10.88 -0.88 3.09
N SER A 73 -11.79 -1.82 2.79
CA SER A 73 -11.84 -2.49 1.49
C SER A 73 -12.11 -1.51 0.33
N VAL A 74 -13.02 -0.55 0.55
CA VAL A 74 -13.34 0.49 -0.43
C VAL A 74 -12.15 1.41 -0.65
N VAL A 75 -11.52 1.89 0.42
CA VAL A 75 -10.33 2.75 0.33
C VAL A 75 -9.20 2.04 -0.39
N LEU A 76 -8.93 0.78 -0.05
CA LEU A 76 -7.87 -0.01 -0.66
C LEU A 76 -8.12 -0.24 -2.16
N PHE A 77 -9.36 -0.59 -2.52
CA PHE A 77 -9.75 -0.75 -3.93
C PHE A 77 -9.57 0.55 -4.73
N LEU A 78 -10.04 1.67 -4.19
CA LEU A 78 -9.89 2.98 -4.82
C LEU A 78 -8.41 3.39 -4.92
N PHE A 79 -7.63 3.16 -3.87
CA PHE A 79 -6.22 3.50 -3.82
C PHE A 79 -5.43 2.75 -4.88
N ILE A 80 -5.65 1.45 -5.03
CA ILE A 80 -5.02 0.63 -6.08
C ILE A 80 -5.42 1.14 -7.46
N ARG A 81 -6.73 1.35 -7.71
CA ARG A 81 -7.22 1.77 -9.02
C ARG A 81 -6.70 3.15 -9.43
N LEU A 82 -6.76 4.12 -8.52
CA LEU A 82 -6.31 5.49 -8.78
C LEU A 82 -4.78 5.58 -8.84
N GLY A 83 -4.07 4.85 -7.99
CA GLY A 83 -2.62 4.74 -7.99
C GLY A 83 -2.10 4.20 -9.32
N ASN A 84 -2.63 3.06 -9.76
CA ASN A 84 -2.26 2.44 -11.03
C ASN A 84 -2.56 3.35 -12.22
N LYS A 85 -3.73 4.01 -12.24
CA LYS A 85 -4.10 4.94 -13.32
C LYS A 85 -3.16 6.16 -13.37
N LYS A 86 -2.78 6.70 -12.21
CA LYS A 86 -1.82 7.82 -12.15
C LYS A 86 -0.41 7.39 -12.56
N GLN A 87 0.04 6.22 -12.11
CA GLN A 87 1.34 5.67 -12.50
C GLN A 87 1.40 5.45 -14.01
N GLN A 88 0.38 4.85 -14.61
CA GLN A 88 0.30 4.62 -16.05
C GLN A 88 0.33 5.94 -16.85
N LYS A 89 -0.42 6.96 -16.40
CA LYS A 89 -0.39 8.29 -17.04
C LYS A 89 0.99 8.94 -17.01
N ILE A 90 1.73 8.82 -15.90
CA ILE A 90 3.11 9.34 -15.82
C ILE A 90 3.99 8.61 -16.85
N ARG A 91 3.83 7.30 -16.97
CA ARG A 91 4.59 6.48 -17.93
C ARG A 91 4.28 6.84 -19.38
N GLU A 92 3.01 7.06 -19.72
CA GLU A 92 2.58 7.50 -21.05
C GLU A 92 3.14 8.88 -21.41
N GLN A 93 3.05 9.85 -20.48
CA GLN A 93 3.62 11.20 -20.67
C GLN A 93 5.14 11.19 -20.85
N GLU A 94 5.84 10.30 -20.16
CA GLU A 94 7.29 10.16 -20.31
C GLU A 94 7.71 9.44 -21.59
N GLN A 95 6.85 8.57 -22.14
CA GLN A 95 7.06 7.99 -23.46
C GLN A 95 6.80 9.02 -24.57
N GLU A 96 5.71 9.79 -24.47
CA GLU A 96 5.38 10.86 -25.42
C GLU A 96 6.46 11.94 -25.45
N ASN A 97 6.95 12.40 -24.30
CA ASN A 97 8.03 13.40 -24.23
C ASN A 97 9.39 12.88 -24.75
N LYS A 98 9.60 11.56 -24.81
CA LYS A 98 10.80 10.98 -25.42
C LYS A 98 10.74 10.91 -26.95
N PHE A 99 9.54 10.98 -27.54
CA PHE A 99 9.33 10.98 -28.99
C PHE A 99 8.52 12.23 -29.38
N PRO A 100 9.12 13.43 -29.34
CA PRO A 100 8.47 14.61 -29.87
C PRO A 100 8.36 14.45 -31.39
N TYR A 101 7.15 14.18 -31.88
CA TYR A 101 6.83 14.35 -33.29
C TYR A 101 6.65 15.83 -33.59
#